data_AF-A0A972N993-F1
#
_entry.id   AF-A0A972N993-F1
#
_cell.length_a   1.000
_cell.length_b   1.000
_cell.length_c   1.000
_cell.angle_alpha   90.00
_cell.angle_beta   90.00
_cell.angle_gamma   90.00
#
_symmetry.space_group_name_H-M   'P 1'
#
loop_
_entity.id
_entity.type
_entity.pdbx_description
1 polymer ?
#
loop_
_entity_poly.entity_id
_entity_poly.type
_entity_poly.pdbx_seq_one_letter_code
_entity_poly.pdbx_strand_id
1 'polypeptide(L)' 'MKLIADLHIHSHYSRATSRNLTIPYLALWAQRKGVHLVGTGD' A
#
# COMPACT_ATOMS: atom_id res chain seq x y z
N MET A 1 -19.53 6.99 8.48
CA MET A 1 -18.58 5.91 8.09
C MET A 1 -17.18 6.37 8.44
N LYS A 2 -16.31 5.48 8.96
CA LYS A 2 -14.90 5.80 9.25
C LYS A 2 -14.02 5.21 8.14
N LEU A 3 -13.28 6.07 7.44
CA LEU A 3 -12.34 5.68 6.38
C LEU A 3 -10.92 5.69 6.97
N ILE A 4 -10.18 4.60 6.79
CA ILE A 4 -8.74 4.53 7.11
C ILE A 4 -7.99 4.55 5.79
N ALA A 5 -7.22 5.61 5.55
CA ALA A 5 -6.45 5.81 4.34
C ALA A 5 -4.96 5.84 4.65
N ASP A 6 -4.16 5.18 3.83
CA ASP A 6 -2.70 5.24 3.85
C ASP A 6 -2.23 5.80 2.51
N LEU A 7 -1.82 7.07 2.52
CA LEU A 7 -1.57 7.85 1.30
C LEU A 7 -0.07 8.08 1.02
N HIS A 8 0.81 7.58 1.89
CA HIS A 8 2.25 7.66 1.71
C HIS A 8 2.85 6.27 1.70
N ILE A 9 2.94 5.70 0.52
CA ILE A 9 3.50 4.39 0.23
C ILE A 9 4.66 4.56 -0.74
N HIS A 10 5.60 3.62 -0.68
CA HIS A 10 6.61 3.45 -1.71
C HIS A 10 6.40 2.14 -2.47
N SER A 11 6.77 2.10 -3.75
CA SER A 11 6.74 0.87 -4.55
C SER A 11 8.08 0.12 -4.50
N HIS A 12 8.16 -1.01 -5.20
CA HIS A 12 9.41 -1.76 -5.39
C HIS A 12 10.46 -1.05 -6.26
N TYR A 13 10.12 0.09 -6.89
CA TYR A 13 11.09 0.94 -7.60
C TYR A 13 11.88 1.88 -6.66
N SER A 14 11.34 2.16 -5.47
CA SER A 14 12.02 2.93 -4.44
C SER A 14 13.23 2.19 -3.84
N ARG A 15 14.20 2.94 -3.34
CA ARG A 15 15.40 2.37 -2.70
C ARG A 15 15.04 1.79 -1.33
N ALA A 16 15.67 0.65 -0.99
CA ALA A 16 15.50 -0.02 0.30
C ALA A 16 14.05 -0.43 0.62
N THR A 17 13.22 -0.67 -0.39
CA THR A 17 11.87 -1.21 -0.25
C THR A 17 11.82 -2.69 -0.65
N SER A 18 10.76 -3.39 -0.23
CA SER A 18 10.53 -4.79 -0.60
C SER A 18 10.27 -4.94 -2.11
N ARG A 19 10.84 -5.97 -2.72
CA ARG A 19 10.54 -6.36 -4.12
C ARG A 19 9.06 -6.71 -4.35
N ASN A 20 8.33 -7.06 -3.28
CA ASN A 20 6.91 -7.42 -3.35
C ASN A 20 5.97 -6.22 -3.20
N LEU A 21 6.46 -4.98 -3.10
CA LEU A 21 5.63 -3.77 -3.11
C LEU A 21 5.08 -3.48 -4.51
N THR A 22 4.13 -4.32 -4.91
CA THR A 22 3.36 -4.24 -6.15
C THR A 22 1.90 -3.96 -5.82
N ILE A 23 1.14 -3.43 -6.78
CA ILE A 23 -0.28 -3.10 -6.59
C ILE A 23 -1.11 -4.30 -6.04
N PRO A 24 -0.97 -5.54 -6.56
CA PRO A 24 -1.72 -6.68 -6.02
C PRO A 24 -1.39 -7.00 -4.56
N TYR A 25 -0.12 -6.92 -4.17
CA TYR A 25 0.31 -7.16 -2.78
C TYR A 25 -0.12 -6.03 -1.85
N LEU A 26 -0.05 -4.77 -2.30
CA LEU A 26 -0.55 -3.62 -1.54
C LEU A 26 -2.05 -3.77 -1.27
N ALA A 27 -2.85 -4.13 -2.27
CA ALA A 27 -4.28 -4.38 -2.11
C ALA A 27 -4.58 -5.52 -1.12
N LEU A 28 -3.87 -6.66 -1.26
CA LEU A 28 -4.01 -7.82 -0.36
C LEU A 28 -3.73 -7.44 1.10
N TRP A 29 -2.65 -6.71 1.35
CA TRP A 29 -2.27 -6.31 2.71
C TRP A 29 -3.13 -5.17 3.25
N ALA A 30 -3.59 -4.25 2.41
CA ALA A 30 -4.56 -3.22 2.80
C ALA A 30 -5.85 -3.85 3.33
N GLN A 31 -6.39 -4.87 2.63
CA GLN A 31 -7.56 -5.63 3.08
C GLN A 31 -7.32 -6.32 4.43
N ARG A 32 -6.18 -7.01 4.59
CA ARG A 32 -5.83 -7.68 5.85
C ARG A 32 -5.63 -6.72 7.02
N LYS A 33 -5.07 -5.53 6.76
CA LYS A 33 -4.79 -4.49 7.76
C LYS A 33 -6.04 -3.66 8.12
N GLY A 34 -7.09 -3.69 7.30
CA GLY A 34 -8.26 -2.82 7.45
C GLY A 34 -8.03 -1.39 6.92
N VAL A 35 -7.11 -1.22 5.96
CA VAL A 35 -6.93 0.02 5.21
C VAL A 35 -7.90 0.03 4.03
N HIS A 36 -8.77 1.04 4.00
CA HIS A 36 -9.88 1.13 3.04
C HIS A 36 -9.46 1.81 1.74
N LEU A 37 -8.47 2.71 1.82
CA LEU A 37 -7.88 3.42 0.69
C LEU A 37 -6.36 3.39 0.83
N VAL A 38 -5.67 2.93 -0.20
CA VAL A 38 -4.20 2.96 -0.25
C VAL A 38 -3.75 3.79 -1.45
N GLY A 39 -2.77 4.66 -1.26
CA GLY A 39 -2.11 5.38 -2.36
C GLY A 39 -1.32 4.40 -3.24
N THR A 40 -1.17 4.73 -4.51
CA THR A 40 -0.31 3.95 -5.43
C THR A 40 1.16 4.02 -5.01
N GLY A 41 1.57 5.16 -4.43
CA GLY A 41 2.94 5.41 -4.01
C GLY A 41 3.88 5.69 -5.18
N ASP A 42 5.07 6.22 -4.82
CA ASP A 42 6.08 6.80 -5.73
C ASP A 42 5.55 7.91 -6.66
#